data_AF-A0A0M6XSE0-F1
#
_entry.id   AF-A0A0M6XSE0-F1
#
_cell.length_a   1.000
_cell.length_b   1.000
_cell.length_c   1.000
_cell.angle_alpha   90.00
_cell.angle_beta   90.00
_cell.angle_gamma   90.00
#
_symmetry.space_group_name_H-M   'P 1'
#
loop_
_entity.id
_entity.type
_entity.pdbx_description
1 polymer ?
#
loop_
_entity_poly.entity_id
_entity_poly.type
_entity_poly.pdbx_seq_one_letter_code
_entity_poly.pdbx_strand_id
1 'polypeptide(L)'
;MSIFYALLHGRYRVALGPDEVPEHLEDKLVGAEFARSRGWRVPESKRFDSAAEAISATTSKKFALKASGFFGGKHIYLLQQLESGKFLDLNTLQIRTTDELSRISVRTDYWLVEDLVESTVAGHVIPMDYKFYCFGGQIALILQIDRSSKPARGYYFDGSFMPLVGGTDFSFDTEYFQMGAPVVPLHASAMVKMARDLSQASGARFLSVDCYDSPDGPVFGEFTLRPGAPYSRTATFSRAVIRELDQAARGQQIQKMSGFDIDYDSFWAAADKDQTPLTRQHPAVVGAIQARAALGMRDYRFRTEVAAKNEMKEHYQACLTVASAMLGPVSSAYELQKSIQCGRGFFKGRSREMEFVSMAEVAIGQSQIEQHRLLMAEMRASRGDQDAFKALRLMAEGGNPRAGDVVQRLVESFGSNDSLRNGTISAH
;
A
#
# COMPACT_ATOMS: atom_id res chain seq x y z
N MET A 1 -0.59 27.89 14.21
CA MET A 1 -1.61 27.11 13.46
C MET A 1 -0.86 26.16 12.54
N SER A 2 -1.20 24.87 12.49
CA SER A 2 -0.53 23.94 11.56
C SER A 2 -0.82 24.35 10.13
N ILE A 3 0.20 24.27 9.27
CA ILE A 3 0.08 24.61 7.85
C ILE A 3 -0.86 23.63 7.17
N PHE A 4 -0.71 22.33 7.42
CA PHE A 4 -1.58 21.28 6.89
C PHE A 4 -3.06 21.60 7.10
N TYR A 5 -3.48 21.93 8.33
CA TYR A 5 -4.86 22.33 8.57
C TYR A 5 -5.24 23.63 7.84
N ALA A 6 -4.32 24.60 7.73
CA ALA A 6 -4.55 25.80 6.93
C ALA A 6 -4.82 25.48 5.45
N LEU A 7 -4.11 24.48 4.90
CA LEU A 7 -4.31 23.99 3.54
C LEU A 7 -5.72 23.46 3.34
N LEU A 8 -6.18 22.60 4.25
CA LEU A 8 -7.52 22.00 4.20
C LEU A 8 -8.64 23.03 4.27
N HIS A 9 -8.42 24.15 4.98
CA HIS A 9 -9.41 25.22 5.09
C HIS A 9 -9.46 26.15 3.87
N GLY A 10 -8.71 25.88 2.79
CA GLY A 10 -8.61 26.79 1.66
C GLY A 10 -8.01 28.15 2.04
N ARG A 11 -7.40 28.26 3.24
CA ARG A 11 -6.76 29.47 3.76
C ARG A 11 -5.30 29.57 3.33
N TYR A 12 -4.96 28.89 2.24
CA TYR A 12 -3.64 28.76 1.64
C TYR A 12 -2.93 30.10 1.43
N ARG A 13 -3.67 31.09 0.91
CA ARG A 13 -3.13 32.42 0.58
C ARG A 13 -2.51 33.15 1.77
N VAL A 14 -2.98 32.86 2.98
CA VAL A 14 -2.52 33.53 4.20
C VAL A 14 -1.25 32.89 4.76
N ALA A 15 -1.02 31.60 4.51
CA ALA A 15 0.06 30.84 5.15
C ALA A 15 1.33 30.71 4.28
N LEU A 16 1.20 30.58 2.95
CA LEU A 16 2.32 30.22 2.06
C LEU A 16 2.39 31.05 0.76
N GLY A 17 1.56 32.09 0.60
CA GLY A 17 1.50 32.92 -0.61
C GLY A 17 0.50 32.40 -1.66
N PRO A 18 0.38 33.07 -2.82
CA PRO A 18 -0.51 32.66 -3.89
C PRO A 18 -0.07 31.29 -4.43
N ASP A 19 -1.03 30.37 -4.50
CA ASP A 19 -0.88 29.07 -5.14
C ASP A 19 -1.99 28.95 -6.18
N GLU A 20 -1.65 28.53 -7.39
CA GLU A 20 -2.66 28.23 -8.42
C GLU A 20 -3.27 26.87 -8.09
N VAL A 21 -4.29 26.89 -7.24
CA VAL A 21 -5.07 25.71 -6.91
C VAL A 21 -5.88 25.32 -8.16
N PRO A 22 -5.69 24.14 -8.75
CA PRO A 22 -6.37 23.75 -9.98
C PRO A 22 -7.80 23.27 -9.67
N GLU A 23 -8.68 24.19 -9.23
CA GLU A 23 -10.05 23.89 -8.78
C GLU A 23 -10.89 23.15 -9.83
N HIS A 24 -10.61 23.37 -11.11
CA HIS A 24 -11.27 22.67 -12.21
C HIS A 24 -11.04 21.14 -12.18
N LEU A 25 -10.00 20.65 -11.52
CA LEU A 25 -9.73 19.21 -11.38
C LEU A 25 -10.68 18.50 -10.40
N GLU A 26 -11.40 19.23 -9.53
CA GLU A 26 -12.45 18.64 -8.68
C GLU A 26 -13.72 18.29 -9.47
N ASP A 27 -13.88 18.82 -10.69
CA ASP A 27 -14.91 18.33 -11.60
C ASP A 27 -14.55 16.89 -12.03
N LYS A 28 -15.50 15.97 -11.85
CA LYS A 28 -15.27 14.54 -12.03
C LYS A 28 -14.85 14.18 -13.46
N LEU A 29 -15.43 14.83 -14.46
CA LEU A 29 -15.10 14.57 -15.86
C LEU A 29 -13.75 15.17 -16.24
N VAL A 30 -13.47 16.39 -15.79
CA VAL A 30 -12.19 17.06 -16.05
C VAL A 30 -11.03 16.31 -15.37
N GLY A 31 -11.20 15.90 -14.11
CA GLY A 31 -10.22 15.08 -13.39
C GLY A 31 -10.00 13.72 -14.05
N ALA A 32 -11.06 13.05 -14.49
CA ALA A 32 -10.96 11.78 -15.21
C ALA A 32 -10.23 11.93 -16.55
N GLU A 33 -10.53 12.96 -17.32
CA GLU A 33 -9.83 13.22 -18.59
C GLU A 33 -8.35 13.54 -18.37
N PHE A 34 -8.05 14.33 -17.34
CA PHE A 34 -6.67 14.63 -16.94
C PHE A 34 -5.87 13.36 -16.57
N ALA A 35 -6.50 12.40 -15.88
CA ALA A 35 -5.89 11.13 -15.55
C ALA A 35 -5.73 10.24 -16.79
N ARG A 36 -6.76 10.15 -17.63
CA ARG A 36 -6.76 9.39 -18.89
C ARG A 36 -5.67 9.88 -19.85
N SER A 37 -5.49 11.19 -19.99
CA SER A 37 -4.46 11.78 -20.85
C SER A 37 -3.02 11.44 -20.41
N ARG A 38 -2.85 10.85 -19.22
CA ARG A 38 -1.57 10.38 -18.66
C ARG A 38 -1.45 8.86 -18.65
N GLY A 39 -2.36 8.16 -19.31
CA GLY A 39 -2.36 6.70 -19.41
C GLY A 39 -2.90 5.99 -18.17
N TRP A 40 -3.51 6.70 -17.23
CA TRP A 40 -4.17 6.09 -16.08
C TRP A 40 -5.60 5.72 -16.40
N ARG A 41 -6.03 4.59 -15.85
CA ARG A 41 -7.40 4.11 -16.02
C ARG A 41 -8.37 4.94 -15.20
N VAL A 42 -9.53 5.16 -15.76
CA VAL A 42 -10.69 5.78 -15.12
C VAL A 42 -11.92 4.94 -15.44
N PRO A 43 -12.99 5.00 -14.62
CA PRO A 43 -14.26 4.38 -14.98
C PRO A 43 -14.79 4.99 -16.29
N GLU A 44 -15.33 4.14 -17.18
CA GLU A 44 -16.07 4.62 -18.33
C GLU A 44 -17.30 5.39 -17.83
N SER A 45 -17.41 6.65 -18.25
CA SER A 45 -18.32 7.62 -17.66
C SER A 45 -19.14 8.32 -18.74
N LYS A 46 -20.46 8.42 -18.54
CA LYS A 46 -21.36 9.15 -19.44
C LYS A 46 -22.13 10.22 -18.67
N ARG A 47 -22.21 11.41 -19.26
CA ARG A 47 -22.91 12.58 -18.73
C ARG A 47 -24.35 12.61 -19.20
N PHE A 48 -25.25 12.99 -18.30
CA PHE A 48 -26.68 13.16 -18.55
C PHE A 48 -27.22 14.39 -17.82
N ASP A 49 -28.34 14.93 -18.28
CA ASP A 49 -28.95 16.11 -17.66
C ASP A 49 -29.83 15.72 -16.45
N SER A 50 -30.24 14.45 -16.36
CA SER A 50 -31.06 13.95 -15.25
C SER A 50 -30.70 12.52 -14.84
N ALA A 51 -31.01 12.17 -13.59
CA ALA A 51 -30.91 10.79 -13.10
C ALA A 51 -31.77 9.81 -13.91
N ALA A 52 -32.94 10.26 -14.36
CA ALA A 52 -33.86 9.44 -15.15
C ALA A 52 -33.25 9.04 -16.50
N GLU A 53 -32.66 10.01 -17.20
CA GLU A 53 -31.97 9.80 -18.47
C GLU A 53 -30.71 8.92 -18.30
N ALA A 54 -29.93 9.18 -17.26
CA ALA A 54 -28.79 8.36 -16.87
C ALA A 54 -29.17 6.88 -16.71
N ILE A 55 -30.23 6.59 -15.94
CA ILE A 55 -30.68 5.23 -15.67
C ILE A 55 -31.25 4.55 -16.92
N SER A 56 -31.94 5.29 -17.80
CA SER A 56 -32.51 4.69 -19.01
C SER A 56 -31.45 4.41 -20.09
N ALA A 57 -30.36 5.18 -20.11
CA ALA A 57 -29.29 5.05 -21.09
C ALA A 57 -28.24 3.99 -20.73
N THR A 58 -28.19 3.52 -19.47
CA THR A 58 -27.22 2.49 -19.07
C THR A 58 -27.66 1.10 -19.52
N THR A 59 -26.72 0.34 -20.09
CA THR A 59 -26.91 -1.08 -20.42
C THR A 59 -26.21 -2.00 -19.43
N SER A 60 -25.43 -1.44 -18.50
CA SER A 60 -24.71 -2.23 -17.51
C SER A 60 -25.65 -2.69 -16.39
N LYS A 61 -25.50 -3.95 -15.97
CA LYS A 61 -26.21 -4.50 -14.81
C LYS A 61 -25.66 -3.98 -13.48
N LYS A 62 -24.46 -3.40 -13.46
CA LYS A 62 -23.83 -2.81 -12.27
C LYS A 62 -23.19 -1.48 -12.65
N PHE A 63 -23.62 -0.40 -12.03
CA PHE A 63 -23.13 0.94 -12.35
C PHE A 63 -23.17 1.85 -11.12
N ALA A 64 -22.36 2.89 -11.13
CA ALA A 64 -22.45 4.00 -10.19
C ALA A 64 -23.25 5.13 -10.83
N LEU A 65 -24.25 5.63 -10.12
CA LEU A 65 -24.99 6.85 -10.46
C LEU A 65 -24.53 7.97 -9.52
N LYS A 66 -24.01 9.06 -10.07
CA LYS A 66 -23.43 10.16 -9.28
C LYS A 66 -23.97 11.51 -9.73
N ALA A 67 -24.37 12.34 -8.79
CA ALA A 67 -24.61 13.76 -9.06
C ALA A 67 -23.29 14.55 -9.00
N SER A 68 -23.08 15.49 -9.93
CA SER A 68 -21.94 16.41 -9.90
C SER A 68 -22.05 17.45 -8.77
N GLY A 69 -20.92 17.98 -8.31
CA GLY A 69 -20.87 19.01 -7.27
C GLY A 69 -21.12 18.53 -5.83
N PHE A 70 -21.24 17.22 -5.60
CA PHE A 70 -21.41 16.64 -4.27
C PHE A 70 -20.14 15.94 -3.76
N PHE A 71 -19.96 15.99 -2.44
CA PHE A 71 -18.83 15.41 -1.71
C PHE A 71 -19.30 14.42 -0.63
N GLY A 72 -18.37 13.60 -0.13
CA GLY A 72 -18.61 12.74 1.03
C GLY A 72 -19.58 11.58 0.79
N GLY A 73 -19.71 11.12 -0.46
CA GLY A 73 -20.62 10.03 -0.82
C GLY A 73 -22.10 10.42 -0.93
N LYS A 74 -22.44 11.70 -0.77
CA LYS A 74 -23.82 12.18 -0.96
C LYS A 74 -24.19 12.09 -2.44
N HIS A 75 -25.40 11.62 -2.72
CA HIS A 75 -25.94 11.45 -4.08
C HIS A 75 -25.05 10.56 -4.97
N ILE A 76 -24.40 9.58 -4.36
CA ILE A 76 -23.71 8.48 -5.03
C ILE A 76 -24.49 7.19 -4.73
N TYR A 77 -24.92 6.50 -5.77
CA TYR A 77 -25.66 5.26 -5.68
C TYR A 77 -24.89 4.18 -6.44
N LEU A 78 -24.62 3.05 -5.79
CA LEU A 78 -23.89 1.93 -6.39
C LEU A 78 -24.92 0.85 -6.71
N LEU A 79 -25.41 0.82 -7.94
CA LEU A 79 -26.63 0.09 -8.29
C LEU A 79 -26.31 -1.22 -9.00
N GLN A 80 -26.93 -2.30 -8.53
CA GLN A 80 -27.00 -3.58 -9.23
C GLN A 80 -28.43 -3.86 -9.64
N GLN A 81 -28.69 -4.03 -10.94
CA GLN A 81 -30.01 -4.38 -11.44
C GLN A 81 -30.41 -5.79 -10.99
N LEU A 82 -31.59 -5.89 -10.37
CA LEU A 82 -32.19 -7.17 -9.97
C LEU A 82 -33.19 -7.65 -11.03
N GLU A 83 -34.05 -6.74 -11.48
CA GLU A 83 -35.02 -6.93 -12.54
C GLU A 83 -35.34 -5.57 -13.20
N SER A 84 -36.21 -5.56 -14.21
CA SER A 84 -36.59 -4.31 -14.88
C SER A 84 -37.13 -3.29 -13.87
N GLY A 85 -36.48 -2.13 -13.81
CA GLY A 85 -36.89 -1.02 -12.96
C GLY A 85 -36.54 -1.12 -11.47
N LYS A 86 -35.90 -2.20 -11.00
CA LYS A 86 -35.48 -2.38 -9.60
C LYS A 86 -33.98 -2.66 -9.46
N PHE A 87 -33.36 -1.99 -8.51
CA PHE A 87 -31.92 -2.02 -8.27
C PHE A 87 -31.62 -2.27 -6.79
N LEU A 88 -30.60 -3.06 -6.49
CA LEU A 88 -29.98 -3.10 -5.17
C LEU A 88 -28.92 -2.00 -5.10
N ASP A 89 -29.06 -1.08 -4.16
CA ASP A 89 -28.01 -0.11 -3.84
C ASP A 89 -26.98 -0.77 -2.91
N LEU A 90 -25.83 -1.12 -3.46
CA LEU A 90 -24.72 -1.83 -2.81
C LEU A 90 -24.10 -1.04 -1.64
N ASN A 91 -24.29 0.28 -1.59
CA ASN A 91 -23.80 1.11 -0.48
C ASN A 91 -24.75 1.08 0.73
N THR A 92 -26.05 0.91 0.48
CA THR A 92 -27.07 0.95 1.55
C THR A 92 -27.76 -0.39 1.80
N LEU A 93 -27.54 -1.36 0.91
CA LEU A 93 -28.23 -2.64 0.80
C LEU A 93 -29.76 -2.51 0.69
N GLN A 94 -30.24 -1.36 0.21
CA GLN A 94 -31.66 -1.10 0.00
C GLN A 94 -32.04 -1.34 -1.47
N ILE A 95 -33.23 -1.89 -1.68
CA ILE A 95 -33.83 -1.92 -3.02
C ILE A 95 -34.31 -0.51 -3.35
N ARG A 96 -33.98 -0.05 -4.56
CA ARG A 96 -34.38 1.23 -5.15
C ARG A 96 -35.17 0.97 -6.43
N THR A 97 -36.18 1.77 -6.68
CA THR A 97 -36.90 1.74 -7.96
C THR A 97 -36.43 2.85 -8.89
N THR A 98 -36.67 2.69 -10.19
CA THR A 98 -36.40 3.75 -11.18
C THR A 98 -37.19 5.02 -10.87
N ASP A 99 -38.42 4.88 -10.36
CA ASP A 99 -39.26 6.02 -9.99
C ASP A 99 -38.68 6.78 -8.79
N GLU A 100 -38.18 6.08 -7.77
CA GLU A 100 -37.49 6.71 -6.63
C GLU A 100 -36.21 7.44 -7.06
N LEU A 101 -35.39 6.82 -7.90
CA LEU A 101 -34.12 7.39 -8.34
C LEU A 101 -34.33 8.55 -9.33
N SER A 102 -35.33 8.47 -10.21
CA SER A 102 -35.64 9.54 -11.16
C SER A 102 -36.21 10.79 -10.50
N ARG A 103 -36.84 10.64 -9.33
CA ARG A 103 -37.40 11.74 -8.53
C ARG A 103 -36.39 12.41 -7.60
N ILE A 104 -35.11 12.03 -7.64
CA ILE A 104 -34.06 12.70 -6.86
C ILE A 104 -33.92 14.14 -7.36
N SER A 105 -34.56 15.07 -6.65
CA SER A 105 -34.55 16.49 -6.94
C SER A 105 -33.38 17.16 -6.22
N VAL A 106 -32.18 16.92 -6.73
CA VAL A 106 -30.99 17.63 -6.30
C VAL A 106 -30.54 18.59 -7.40
N ARG A 107 -30.23 19.84 -7.03
CA ARG A 107 -29.65 20.80 -7.96
C ARG A 107 -28.20 20.39 -8.22
N THR A 108 -27.92 19.96 -9.44
CA THR A 108 -26.61 19.51 -9.93
C THR A 108 -26.45 19.95 -11.38
N ASP A 109 -25.21 20.15 -11.84
CA ASP A 109 -24.96 20.59 -13.22
C ASP A 109 -25.12 19.45 -14.23
N TYR A 110 -24.96 18.21 -13.76
CA TYR A 110 -25.13 16.98 -14.51
C TYR A 110 -25.13 15.74 -13.60
N TRP A 111 -25.62 14.65 -14.16
CA TRP A 111 -25.51 13.30 -13.62
C TRP A 111 -24.48 12.49 -14.40
N LEU A 112 -23.81 11.57 -13.71
CA LEU A 112 -22.91 10.58 -14.30
C LEU A 112 -23.44 9.19 -14.07
N VAL A 113 -23.31 8.37 -15.11
CA VAL A 113 -23.28 6.91 -14.98
C VAL A 113 -21.88 6.44 -15.25
N GLU A 114 -21.35 5.64 -14.35
CA GLU A 114 -20.05 5.01 -14.49
C GLU A 114 -20.15 3.50 -14.35
N ASP A 115 -19.26 2.77 -15.02
CA ASP A 115 -19.08 1.35 -14.73
C ASP A 115 -18.62 1.16 -13.29
N LEU A 116 -19.23 0.19 -12.59
CA LEU A 116 -18.86 -0.10 -11.21
C LEU A 116 -17.52 -0.84 -11.19
N VAL A 117 -16.52 -0.24 -10.56
CA VAL A 117 -15.21 -0.88 -10.35
C VAL A 117 -15.37 -2.12 -9.46
N GLU A 118 -14.77 -3.23 -9.86
CA GLU A 118 -14.79 -4.47 -9.09
C GLU A 118 -13.77 -4.45 -7.95
N SER A 119 -14.13 -5.06 -6.82
CA SER A 119 -13.23 -5.21 -5.69
C SER A 119 -12.21 -6.34 -5.90
N THR A 120 -10.96 -6.10 -5.49
CA THR A 120 -9.94 -7.14 -5.35
C THR A 120 -9.97 -7.84 -3.98
N VAL A 121 -10.70 -7.29 -3.01
CA VAL A 121 -10.79 -7.84 -1.67
C VAL A 121 -11.91 -8.88 -1.61
N ALA A 122 -11.54 -10.12 -1.29
CA ALA A 122 -12.49 -11.22 -1.17
C ALA A 122 -13.62 -10.89 -0.16
N GLY A 123 -14.86 -11.15 -0.57
CA GLY A 123 -16.04 -10.86 0.25
C GLY A 123 -16.55 -9.41 0.19
N HIS A 124 -15.84 -8.50 -0.48
CA HIS A 124 -16.31 -7.14 -0.70
C HIS A 124 -16.95 -7.00 -2.09
N VAL A 125 -18.18 -6.49 -2.15
CA VAL A 125 -18.91 -6.28 -3.41
C VAL A 125 -18.50 -4.97 -4.10
N ILE A 126 -18.05 -3.99 -3.31
CA ILE A 126 -17.53 -2.71 -3.77
C ILE A 126 -16.07 -2.58 -3.33
N PRO A 127 -15.19 -1.96 -4.14
CA PRO A 127 -13.78 -1.81 -3.78
C PRO A 127 -13.63 -0.90 -2.58
N MET A 128 -12.52 -1.09 -1.84
CA MET A 128 -12.10 -0.11 -0.84
C MET A 128 -11.66 1.19 -1.55
N ASP A 129 -11.98 2.31 -0.93
CA ASP A 129 -11.62 3.65 -1.39
C ASP A 129 -10.29 4.05 -0.73
N TYR A 130 -9.27 4.34 -1.53
CA TYR A 130 -7.95 4.78 -1.06
C TYR A 130 -7.70 6.22 -1.47
N LYS A 131 -7.55 7.10 -0.47
CA LYS A 131 -7.27 8.52 -0.67
C LYS A 131 -5.81 8.82 -0.33
N PHE A 132 -5.03 9.17 -1.33
CA PHE A 132 -3.61 9.50 -1.20
C PHE A 132 -3.46 10.99 -0.99
N TYR A 133 -2.87 11.41 0.13
CA TYR A 133 -2.60 12.81 0.44
C TYR A 133 -1.24 13.17 -0.13
N CYS A 134 -1.26 13.92 -1.23
CA CYS A 134 -0.08 14.21 -2.03
C CYS A 134 0.36 15.66 -1.89
N PHE A 135 1.67 15.88 -1.78
CA PHE A 135 2.32 17.17 -1.66
C PHE A 135 3.35 17.33 -2.78
N GLY A 136 2.94 17.90 -3.92
CA GLY A 136 3.80 18.05 -5.10
C GLY A 136 4.42 16.72 -5.57
N GLY A 137 3.62 15.65 -5.58
CA GLY A 137 4.07 14.29 -5.91
C GLY A 137 4.55 13.46 -4.72
N GLN A 138 4.86 14.06 -3.56
CA GLN A 138 5.21 13.29 -2.36
C GLN A 138 3.95 12.78 -1.65
N ILE A 139 3.84 11.47 -1.44
CA ILE A 139 2.71 10.88 -0.70
C ILE A 139 3.07 10.86 0.79
N ALA A 140 2.28 11.56 1.59
CA ALA A 140 2.51 11.64 3.04
C ALA A 140 1.68 10.61 3.81
N LEU A 141 0.43 10.44 3.39
CA LEU A 141 -0.60 9.76 4.14
C LEU A 141 -1.57 9.10 3.16
N ILE A 142 -2.07 7.92 3.49
CA ILE A 142 -3.07 7.21 2.71
C ILE A 142 -4.22 6.86 3.64
N LEU A 143 -5.45 7.22 3.26
CA LEU A 143 -6.66 6.83 3.97
C LEU A 143 -7.36 5.72 3.20
N GLN A 144 -7.48 4.55 3.80
CA GLN A 144 -8.38 3.50 3.35
C GLN A 144 -9.76 3.70 3.94
N ILE A 145 -10.80 3.51 3.13
CA ILE A 145 -12.20 3.55 3.53
C ILE A 145 -12.94 2.33 3.01
N ASP A 146 -13.45 1.53 3.93
CA ASP A 146 -14.47 0.52 3.66
C ASP A 146 -15.86 1.14 3.83
N ARG A 147 -16.53 1.33 2.70
CA ARG A 147 -17.87 1.94 2.60
C ARG A 147 -19.00 0.92 2.76
N SER A 148 -18.68 -0.37 2.91
CA SER A 148 -19.68 -1.43 3.07
C SER A 148 -20.33 -1.46 4.46
N SER A 149 -19.78 -0.73 5.43
CA SER A 149 -20.32 -0.60 6.78
C SER A 149 -20.92 0.78 7.06
N LYS A 150 -21.81 0.86 8.05
CA LYS A 150 -22.34 2.11 8.59
C LYS A 150 -22.16 2.18 10.11
N PRO A 151 -21.43 3.17 10.64
CA PRO A 151 -20.57 4.13 9.91
C PRO A 151 -19.46 3.42 9.09
N ALA A 152 -18.88 4.14 8.13
CA ALA A 152 -17.80 3.61 7.30
C ALA A 152 -16.59 3.23 8.18
N ARG A 153 -15.81 2.25 7.75
CA ARG A 153 -14.58 1.85 8.45
C ARG A 153 -13.37 2.48 7.78
N GLY A 154 -12.51 3.12 8.55
CA GLY A 154 -11.32 3.80 8.07
C GLY A 154 -10.04 3.19 8.62
N TYR A 155 -8.94 3.36 7.90
CA TYR A 155 -7.58 3.13 8.43
C TYR A 155 -6.57 4.05 7.73
N TYR A 156 -5.59 4.55 8.48
CA TYR A 156 -4.52 5.36 7.91
C TYR A 156 -3.22 4.58 7.78
N PHE A 157 -2.55 4.81 6.66
CA PHE A 157 -1.17 4.39 6.39
C PHE A 157 -0.31 5.62 6.17
N ASP A 158 1.00 5.46 6.31
CA ASP A 158 1.93 6.43 5.74
C ASP A 158 1.97 6.31 4.20
N GLY A 159 2.77 7.17 3.56
CA GLY A 159 2.93 7.17 2.11
C GLY A 159 3.64 5.96 1.50
N SER A 160 3.96 4.92 2.29
CA SER A 160 4.53 3.64 1.83
C SER A 160 3.58 2.46 2.11
N PHE A 161 2.31 2.72 2.41
CA PHE A 161 1.33 1.70 2.81
C PHE A 161 1.71 0.97 4.11
N MET A 162 2.52 1.58 4.98
CA MET A 162 2.74 1.06 6.33
C MET A 162 1.62 1.55 7.26
N PRO A 163 0.90 0.66 7.97
CA PRO A 163 -0.21 1.05 8.82
C PRO A 163 0.28 1.94 9.96
N LEU A 164 -0.40 3.05 10.19
CA LEU A 164 -0.19 3.89 11.37
C LEU A 164 -0.86 3.24 12.59
N VAL A 165 -0.40 3.57 13.79
CA VAL A 165 -0.92 3.00 15.03
C VAL A 165 -2.15 3.78 15.50
N GLY A 166 -3.34 3.20 15.34
CA GLY A 166 -4.58 3.77 15.86
C GLY A 166 -4.54 4.01 17.38
N GLY A 167 -5.06 5.16 17.83
CA GLY A 167 -4.98 5.63 19.21
C GLY A 167 -3.67 6.36 19.57
N THR A 168 -2.60 6.14 18.80
CA THR A 168 -1.29 6.78 18.98
C THR A 168 -1.03 7.84 17.92
N ASP A 169 -1.07 7.44 16.65
CA ASP A 169 -0.77 8.28 15.50
C ASP A 169 -2.01 9.01 14.98
N PHE A 170 -3.17 8.37 15.10
CA PHE A 170 -4.45 8.92 14.69
C PHE A 170 -5.61 8.35 15.49
N SER A 171 -6.75 9.04 15.49
CA SER A 171 -8.03 8.54 15.98
C SER A 171 -9.17 9.01 15.09
N PHE A 172 -10.27 8.26 15.10
CA PHE A 172 -11.51 8.64 14.43
C PHE A 172 -12.56 9.08 15.45
N ASP A 173 -13.41 10.01 15.03
CA ASP A 173 -14.71 10.21 15.65
C ASP A 173 -15.63 9.04 15.26
N THR A 174 -16.03 8.27 16.27
CA THR A 174 -16.80 7.03 16.09
C THR A 174 -18.22 7.26 15.60
N GLU A 175 -18.75 8.48 15.66
CA GLU A 175 -20.03 8.84 15.03
C GLU A 175 -19.94 8.74 13.50
N TYR A 176 -18.79 9.07 12.93
CA TYR A 176 -18.59 9.18 11.48
C TYR A 176 -17.77 8.03 10.89
N PHE A 177 -16.80 7.52 11.65
CA PHE A 177 -15.89 6.45 11.21
C PHE A 177 -15.60 5.44 12.32
N GLN A 178 -15.70 4.16 11.98
CA GLN A 178 -15.15 3.08 12.81
C GLN A 178 -13.70 2.81 12.42
N MET A 179 -12.91 2.33 13.39
CA MET A 179 -11.59 1.77 13.08
C MET A 179 -11.78 0.45 12.33
N GLY A 180 -11.26 0.37 11.10
CA GLY A 180 -11.22 -0.86 10.31
C GLY A 180 -9.98 -1.72 10.59
N ALA A 181 -9.79 -2.76 9.79
CA ALA A 181 -8.51 -3.44 9.67
C ALA A 181 -7.72 -2.81 8.50
N PRO A 182 -6.38 -2.66 8.63
CA PRO A 182 -5.57 -2.22 7.51
C PRO A 182 -5.57 -3.30 6.43
N VAL A 183 -5.86 -2.90 5.19
CA VAL A 183 -5.84 -3.71 3.98
C VAL A 183 -5.03 -2.98 2.93
N VAL A 184 -3.88 -3.55 2.57
CA VAL A 184 -3.09 -3.01 1.44
C VAL A 184 -3.65 -3.59 0.14
N PRO A 185 -3.92 -2.73 -0.86
CA PRO A 185 -4.52 -3.15 -2.11
C PRO A 185 -3.56 -4.00 -2.94
N LEU A 186 -4.10 -4.88 -3.78
CA LEU A 186 -3.37 -5.74 -4.71
C LEU A 186 -2.38 -4.95 -5.55
N HIS A 187 -2.74 -3.75 -6.03
CA HIS A 187 -1.85 -2.92 -6.85
C HIS A 187 -1.26 -1.71 -6.11
N ALA A 188 -0.95 -1.85 -4.82
CA ALA A 188 -0.51 -0.74 -3.96
C ALA A 188 0.61 0.13 -4.56
N SER A 189 1.66 -0.48 -5.11
CA SER A 189 2.77 0.28 -5.70
C SER A 189 2.30 1.09 -6.92
N ALA A 190 1.48 0.49 -7.80
CA ALA A 190 0.99 1.15 -9.00
C ALA A 190 0.02 2.29 -8.65
N MET A 191 -0.75 2.14 -7.57
CA MET A 191 -1.57 3.21 -7.01
C MET A 191 -0.71 4.36 -6.47
N VAL A 192 0.39 4.06 -5.77
CA VAL A 192 1.39 5.07 -5.34
C VAL A 192 1.96 5.79 -6.55
N LYS A 193 2.37 5.06 -7.60
CA LYS A 193 2.86 5.66 -8.85
C LYS A 193 1.81 6.58 -9.48
N MET A 194 0.57 6.12 -9.59
CA MET A 194 -0.56 6.91 -10.12
C MET A 194 -0.77 8.20 -9.33
N ALA A 195 -0.90 8.10 -8.01
CA ALA A 195 -1.13 9.26 -7.15
C ALA A 195 0.03 10.27 -7.24
N ARG A 196 1.28 9.80 -7.27
CA ARG A 196 2.46 10.65 -7.45
C ARG A 196 2.45 11.36 -8.79
N ASP A 197 2.30 10.61 -9.88
CA ASP A 197 2.38 11.14 -11.24
C ASP A 197 1.27 12.18 -11.48
N LEU A 198 0.05 11.90 -11.02
CA LEU A 198 -1.09 12.81 -11.11
C LEU A 198 -0.89 14.05 -10.23
N SER A 199 -0.40 13.89 -8.99
CA SER A 199 -0.14 15.02 -8.10
C SER A 199 0.97 15.94 -8.60
N GLN A 200 2.05 15.37 -9.14
CA GLN A 200 3.14 16.17 -9.69
C GLN A 200 2.66 16.94 -10.92
N ALA A 201 1.93 16.28 -11.81
CA ALA A 201 1.51 16.87 -13.06
C ALA A 201 0.36 17.88 -12.93
N SER A 202 -0.37 17.90 -11.80
CA SER A 202 -1.40 18.90 -11.54
C SER A 202 -0.81 20.26 -11.17
N GLY A 203 0.46 20.30 -10.74
CA GLY A 203 1.13 21.49 -10.21
C GLY A 203 0.64 21.92 -8.83
N ALA A 204 -0.35 21.25 -8.23
CA ALA A 204 -0.89 21.66 -6.94
C ALA A 204 0.09 21.31 -5.80
N ARG A 205 0.28 22.24 -4.87
CA ARG A 205 1.10 21.97 -3.67
C ARG A 205 0.51 20.88 -2.79
N PHE A 206 -0.81 20.79 -2.73
CA PHE A 206 -1.51 19.72 -2.05
C PHE A 206 -2.78 19.36 -2.82
N LEU A 207 -3.02 18.07 -2.94
CA LEU A 207 -4.31 17.50 -3.34
C LEU A 207 -4.38 16.07 -2.83
N SER A 208 -5.58 15.53 -2.66
CA SER A 208 -5.74 14.08 -2.54
C SER A 208 -6.20 13.45 -3.84
N VAL A 209 -5.59 12.30 -4.15
CA VAL A 209 -5.99 11.44 -5.27
C VAL A 209 -6.75 10.27 -4.69
N ASP A 210 -8.01 10.12 -5.06
CA ASP A 210 -8.80 8.95 -4.75
C ASP A 210 -8.53 7.86 -5.79
N CYS A 211 -8.37 6.63 -5.32
CA CYS A 211 -8.06 5.49 -6.15
C CYS A 211 -8.85 4.27 -5.67
N TYR A 212 -9.20 3.40 -6.62
CA TYR A 212 -9.70 2.06 -6.36
C TYR A 212 -8.69 1.04 -6.85
N ASP A 213 -8.64 -0.09 -6.16
CA ASP A 213 -7.91 -1.26 -6.61
C ASP A 213 -8.86 -2.21 -7.33
N SER A 214 -8.55 -2.54 -8.58
CA SER A 214 -9.35 -3.44 -9.42
C SER A 214 -8.51 -4.65 -9.86
N PRO A 215 -9.13 -5.76 -10.30
CA PRO A 215 -8.40 -6.93 -10.79
C PRO A 215 -7.38 -6.62 -11.89
N ASP A 216 -7.66 -5.60 -12.69
CA ASP A 216 -6.87 -5.21 -13.85
C ASP A 216 -5.99 -3.97 -13.59
N GLY A 217 -5.76 -3.62 -12.32
CA GLY A 217 -4.88 -2.52 -11.92
C GLY A 217 -5.57 -1.37 -11.21
N PRO A 218 -4.82 -0.29 -10.90
CA PRO A 218 -5.36 0.88 -10.24
C PRO A 218 -6.34 1.63 -11.14
N VAL A 219 -7.42 2.13 -10.54
CA VAL A 219 -8.42 2.98 -11.22
C VAL A 219 -8.50 4.29 -10.46
N PHE A 220 -8.33 5.41 -11.16
CA PHE A 220 -8.52 6.73 -10.60
C PHE A 220 -10.01 6.98 -10.27
N GLY A 221 -10.28 7.52 -9.08
CA GLY A 221 -11.62 7.86 -8.61
C GLY A 221 -11.95 9.33 -8.84
N GLU A 222 -11.28 10.22 -8.10
CA GLU A 222 -11.46 11.67 -8.18
C GLU A 222 -10.25 12.41 -7.61
N PHE A 223 -10.12 13.69 -7.94
CA PHE A 223 -9.30 14.60 -7.16
C PHE A 223 -10.15 15.25 -6.07
N THR A 224 -9.53 15.51 -4.92
CA THR A 224 -10.13 16.31 -3.86
C THR A 224 -9.08 17.28 -3.33
N LEU A 225 -9.33 18.57 -3.48
CA LEU A 225 -8.42 19.62 -3.01
C LEU A 225 -8.68 19.94 -1.53
N ARG A 226 -9.87 19.58 -1.03
CA ARG A 226 -10.32 19.84 0.35
C ARG A 226 -10.87 18.56 1.01
N PRO A 227 -10.00 17.60 1.39
CA PRO A 227 -10.47 16.33 1.94
C PRO A 227 -11.19 16.54 3.27
N GLY A 228 -12.41 16.01 3.34
CA GLY A 228 -13.36 16.30 4.42
C GLY A 228 -12.93 15.77 5.79
N ALA A 229 -12.33 14.57 5.88
CA ALA A 229 -12.18 13.90 7.18
C ALA A 229 -11.32 14.67 8.20
N PRO A 230 -10.13 15.18 7.86
CA PRO A 230 -9.38 16.00 8.81
C PRO A 230 -9.95 17.43 8.93
N TYR A 231 -10.63 17.93 7.89
CA TYR A 231 -11.27 19.24 7.89
C TYR A 231 -12.44 19.31 8.88
N SER A 232 -13.33 18.32 8.88
CA SER A 232 -14.47 18.20 9.79
C SER A 232 -14.11 17.57 11.13
N ARG A 233 -12.82 17.35 11.40
CA ARG A 233 -12.29 16.70 12.61
C ARG A 233 -12.84 15.29 12.87
N THR A 234 -13.32 14.60 11.83
CA THR A 234 -13.73 13.20 11.96
C THR A 234 -12.52 12.27 12.07
N ALA A 235 -11.33 12.77 11.75
CA ALA A 235 -10.05 12.18 12.12
C ALA A 235 -9.17 13.22 12.82
N THR A 236 -8.47 12.81 13.89
CA THR A 236 -7.42 13.60 14.52
C THR A 236 -6.09 12.88 14.45
N PHE A 237 -5.00 13.64 14.38
CA PHE A 237 -3.65 13.10 14.23
C PHE A 237 -2.77 13.54 15.40
N SER A 238 -1.77 12.70 15.71
CA SER A 238 -0.75 13.02 16.70
C SER A 238 0.07 14.24 16.27
N ARG A 239 0.73 14.90 17.23
CA ARG A 239 1.63 16.02 16.92
C ARG A 239 2.78 15.60 16.01
N ALA A 240 3.23 14.33 16.08
CA ALA A 240 4.28 13.83 15.21
C ALA A 240 3.81 13.78 13.75
N VAL A 241 2.65 13.18 13.50
CA VAL A 241 2.03 13.11 12.16
C VAL A 241 1.78 14.52 11.61
N ILE A 242 1.21 15.42 12.42
CA ILE A 242 0.96 16.81 11.99
C ILE A 242 2.26 17.54 11.63
N ARG A 243 3.36 17.32 12.36
CA ARG A 243 4.65 17.94 12.02
C ARG A 243 5.15 17.46 10.65
N GLU A 244 5.04 16.18 10.35
CA GLU A 244 5.45 15.64 9.04
C GLU A 244 4.58 16.19 7.90
N LEU A 245 3.25 16.26 8.09
CA LEU A 245 2.35 16.86 7.10
C LEU A 245 2.63 18.36 6.90
N ASP A 246 2.98 19.07 7.97
CA ASP A 246 3.39 20.47 7.90
C ASP A 246 4.73 20.66 7.17
N GLN A 247 5.68 19.71 7.28
CA GLN A 247 6.93 19.73 6.51
C GLN A 247 6.66 19.48 5.03
N ALA A 248 5.83 18.48 4.71
CA ALA A 248 5.36 18.19 3.36
C ALA A 248 4.72 19.41 2.69
N ALA A 249 3.85 20.09 3.42
CA ALA A 249 3.17 21.31 2.98
C ALA A 249 4.13 22.47 2.67
N ARG A 250 5.35 22.47 3.23
CA ARG A 250 6.42 23.44 2.91
C ARG A 250 7.30 23.00 1.74
N GLY A 251 6.99 21.88 1.09
CA GLY A 251 7.80 21.28 0.04
C GLY A 251 9.06 20.58 0.56
N GLN A 252 9.15 20.31 1.87
CA GLN A 252 10.26 19.53 2.42
C GLN A 252 10.07 18.05 2.11
N GLN A 253 11.18 17.30 2.09
CA GLN A 253 11.14 15.86 1.91
C GLN A 253 10.52 15.21 3.14
N ILE A 254 9.50 14.36 2.93
CA ILE A 254 8.78 13.68 3.99
C ILE A 254 9.62 12.52 4.52
N GLN A 255 9.87 12.50 5.83
CA GLN A 255 10.34 11.27 6.47
C GLN A 255 9.14 10.33 6.65
N LYS A 256 9.29 9.06 6.25
CA LYS A 256 8.22 8.09 6.41
C LYS A 256 7.90 7.91 7.89
N MET A 257 6.62 8.09 8.25
CA MET A 257 6.18 8.12 9.65
C MET A 257 6.41 6.78 10.35
N SER A 258 6.34 5.67 9.60
CA SER A 258 6.71 4.34 10.10
C SER A 258 8.22 4.14 10.30
N GLY A 259 9.05 4.98 9.66
CA GLY A 259 10.50 4.79 9.52
C GLY A 259 10.90 3.79 8.45
N PHE A 260 9.95 3.25 7.67
CA PHE A 260 10.21 2.40 6.51
C PHE A 260 10.05 3.22 5.24
N ASP A 261 11.15 3.38 4.51
CA ASP A 261 11.17 4.06 3.22
C ASP A 261 11.41 3.10 2.07
N ILE A 262 10.57 3.23 1.05
CA ILE A 262 10.66 2.46 -0.18
C ILE A 262 11.11 3.45 -1.24
N ASP A 263 12.30 3.23 -1.80
CA ASP A 263 12.79 3.98 -2.95
C ASP A 263 12.01 3.55 -4.20
N TYR A 264 10.81 4.13 -4.35
CA TYR A 264 9.92 3.85 -5.47
C TYR A 264 10.56 4.21 -6.81
N ASP A 265 11.47 5.19 -6.88
CA ASP A 265 12.13 5.56 -8.13
C ASP A 265 13.11 4.50 -8.58
N SER A 266 13.98 4.05 -7.68
CA SER A 266 14.85 2.91 -7.95
C SER A 266 14.06 1.65 -8.27
N PHE A 267 12.96 1.41 -7.55
CA PHE A 267 12.08 0.28 -7.77
C PHE A 267 11.48 0.28 -9.18
N TRP A 268 10.88 1.41 -9.60
CA TRP A 268 10.26 1.52 -10.92
C TRP A 268 11.31 1.55 -12.02
N ALA A 269 12.45 2.20 -11.81
CA ALA A 269 13.55 2.17 -12.77
C ALA A 269 14.09 0.75 -12.99
N ALA A 270 14.09 -0.09 -11.96
CA ALA A 270 14.43 -1.51 -12.09
C ALA A 270 13.32 -2.27 -12.83
N ALA A 271 12.05 -2.09 -12.44
CA ALA A 271 10.90 -2.73 -13.09
C ALA A 271 10.77 -2.37 -14.59
N ASP A 272 11.10 -1.13 -14.96
CA ASP A 272 11.08 -0.64 -16.35
C ASP A 272 12.26 -1.16 -17.17
N LYS A 273 13.43 -1.37 -16.55
CA LYS A 273 14.57 -2.01 -17.21
C LYS A 273 14.31 -3.50 -17.46
N ASP A 274 13.56 -4.14 -16.56
CA ASP A 274 13.19 -5.55 -16.61
C ASP A 274 11.77 -5.74 -17.18
N GLN A 275 11.37 -4.98 -18.22
CA GLN A 275 10.14 -5.19 -18.98
C GLN A 275 10.16 -6.51 -19.77
N THR A 276 10.24 -7.61 -19.04
CA THR A 276 10.20 -8.96 -19.57
C THR A 276 8.76 -9.34 -19.94
N PRO A 277 8.56 -10.41 -20.72
CA PRO A 277 7.22 -10.88 -21.06
C PRO A 277 6.31 -11.07 -19.83
N LEU A 278 6.86 -11.43 -18.67
CA LEU A 278 6.11 -11.65 -17.42
C LEU A 278 5.50 -10.36 -16.84
N THR A 279 6.26 -9.26 -16.72
CA THR A 279 5.74 -7.99 -16.15
C THR A 279 4.64 -7.39 -17.04
N ARG A 280 4.68 -7.68 -18.34
CA ARG A 280 3.62 -7.32 -19.29
C ARG A 280 2.44 -8.29 -19.28
N GLN A 281 2.67 -9.59 -19.08
CA GLN A 281 1.63 -10.62 -19.12
C GLN A 281 0.91 -10.82 -17.79
N HIS A 282 1.53 -10.46 -16.65
CA HIS A 282 1.00 -10.76 -15.31
C HIS A 282 1.15 -9.60 -14.29
N PRO A 283 0.64 -8.39 -14.60
CA PRO A 283 0.73 -7.23 -13.70
C PRO A 283 0.07 -7.44 -12.33
N ALA A 284 -1.02 -8.21 -12.28
CA ALA A 284 -1.71 -8.55 -11.02
C ALA A 284 -0.88 -9.42 -10.08
N VAL A 285 -0.03 -10.29 -10.63
CA VAL A 285 0.90 -11.11 -9.83
C VAL A 285 1.95 -10.22 -9.21
N VAL A 286 2.58 -9.35 -9.99
CA VAL A 286 3.60 -8.41 -9.49
C VAL A 286 3.01 -7.46 -8.44
N GLY A 287 1.78 -6.96 -8.67
CA GLY A 287 0.99 -6.22 -7.69
C GLY A 287 0.85 -6.98 -6.37
N ALA A 288 0.32 -8.20 -6.41
CA ALA A 288 0.09 -9.03 -5.21
C ALA A 288 1.35 -9.21 -4.37
N ILE A 289 2.48 -9.37 -5.04
CA ILE A 289 3.78 -9.53 -4.42
C ILE A 289 4.18 -8.25 -3.69
N GLN A 290 4.02 -7.09 -4.33
CA GLN A 290 4.31 -5.77 -3.74
C GLN A 290 3.36 -5.43 -2.58
N ALA A 291 2.08 -5.72 -2.73
CA ALA A 291 1.06 -5.48 -1.71
C ALA A 291 1.32 -6.29 -0.44
N ARG A 292 1.61 -7.59 -0.63
CA ARG A 292 1.97 -8.47 0.48
C ARG A 292 3.31 -8.09 1.07
N ALA A 293 4.28 -7.69 0.24
CA ALA A 293 5.58 -7.16 0.66
C ALA A 293 5.47 -5.97 1.62
N ALA A 294 4.61 -5.00 1.29
CA ALA A 294 4.33 -3.85 2.14
C ALA A 294 3.62 -4.23 3.47
N LEU A 295 2.92 -5.37 3.52
CA LEU A 295 2.15 -5.81 4.70
C LEU A 295 2.92 -6.65 5.71
N GLY A 296 4.16 -7.05 5.45
CA GLY A 296 4.87 -7.97 6.35
C GLY A 296 4.21 -9.35 6.51
N MET A 297 3.32 -9.76 5.58
CA MET A 297 2.65 -11.07 5.61
C MET A 297 3.60 -12.23 5.32
N ARG A 298 3.73 -13.14 6.29
CA ARG A 298 4.70 -14.25 6.30
C ARG A 298 4.33 -15.49 5.47
N ASP A 299 3.09 -15.59 4.97
CA ASP A 299 2.57 -16.85 4.40
C ASP A 299 2.51 -16.80 2.86
N TYR A 300 3.61 -17.23 2.23
CA TYR A 300 3.71 -17.38 0.78
C TYR A 300 3.44 -18.83 0.38
N ARG A 301 2.16 -19.20 0.20
CA ARG A 301 1.75 -20.56 -0.23
C ARG A 301 0.95 -20.59 -1.54
N PHE A 302 1.29 -19.75 -2.50
CA PHE A 302 0.90 -20.05 -3.89
C PHE A 302 1.92 -21.02 -4.49
N ARG A 303 1.44 -22.25 -4.71
CA ARG A 303 2.21 -23.37 -5.22
C ARG A 303 2.86 -23.02 -6.56
N THR A 304 4.09 -23.50 -6.67
CA THR A 304 4.99 -23.59 -7.84
C THR A 304 4.39 -24.17 -9.12
N GLU A 305 3.10 -24.48 -9.18
CA GLU A 305 2.44 -25.19 -10.29
C GLU A 305 2.28 -24.31 -11.55
N VAL A 306 2.20 -22.98 -11.42
CA VAL A 306 2.05 -22.08 -12.58
C VAL A 306 3.38 -21.86 -13.34
N ALA A 307 4.53 -22.07 -12.69
CA ALA A 307 5.85 -21.74 -13.22
C ALA A 307 6.59 -22.95 -13.85
N ALA A 308 5.86 -23.95 -14.34
CA ALA A 308 6.46 -25.16 -14.92
C ALA A 308 7.17 -24.94 -16.28
N LYS A 309 7.16 -23.72 -16.84
CA LYS A 309 7.95 -23.37 -18.03
C LYS A 309 9.14 -22.48 -17.63
N ASN A 310 10.34 -22.94 -18.01
CA ASN A 310 11.65 -22.41 -17.64
C ASN A 310 11.88 -20.91 -17.89
N GLU A 311 11.00 -20.21 -18.62
CA GLU A 311 11.15 -18.78 -18.93
C GLU A 311 10.78 -17.85 -17.76
N MET A 312 10.10 -18.35 -16.72
CA MET A 312 9.49 -17.50 -15.67
C MET A 312 10.05 -17.74 -14.27
N LYS A 313 10.95 -18.72 -14.12
CA LYS A 313 11.48 -19.17 -12.82
C LYS A 313 12.32 -18.10 -12.12
N GLU A 314 13.23 -17.45 -12.85
CA GLU A 314 14.17 -16.45 -12.30
C GLU A 314 13.46 -15.17 -11.88
N HIS A 315 12.42 -14.76 -12.61
CA HIS A 315 11.62 -13.57 -12.30
C HIS A 315 10.69 -13.78 -11.11
N TYR A 316 10.05 -14.95 -11.04
CA TYR A 316 9.25 -15.31 -9.88
C TYR A 316 10.13 -15.39 -8.63
N GLN A 317 11.36 -15.89 -8.76
CA GLN A 317 12.38 -15.86 -7.70
C GLN A 317 12.78 -14.42 -7.34
N ALA A 318 13.03 -13.51 -8.29
CA ALA A 318 13.35 -12.12 -7.99
C ALA A 318 12.22 -11.39 -7.25
N CYS A 319 10.97 -11.54 -7.70
CA CYS A 319 9.80 -10.98 -7.04
C CYS A 319 9.58 -11.58 -5.64
N LEU A 320 9.77 -12.90 -5.48
CA LEU A 320 9.80 -13.59 -4.19
C LEU A 320 10.94 -13.12 -3.29
N THR A 321 12.11 -12.81 -3.84
CA THR A 321 13.28 -12.32 -3.08
C THR A 321 13.06 -10.88 -2.64
N VAL A 322 12.51 -10.00 -3.47
CA VAL A 322 12.14 -8.63 -3.09
C VAL A 322 11.02 -8.64 -2.06
N ALA A 323 9.96 -9.44 -2.27
CA ALA A 323 8.92 -9.60 -1.27
C ALA A 323 9.45 -10.24 0.00
N SER A 324 10.25 -11.32 -0.05
CA SER A 324 10.82 -11.94 1.15
C SER A 324 11.85 -11.05 1.86
N ALA A 325 12.51 -10.14 1.15
CA ALA A 325 13.38 -9.10 1.72
C ALA A 325 12.58 -7.99 2.41
N MET A 326 11.38 -7.66 1.91
CA MET A 326 10.45 -6.73 2.55
C MET A 326 9.58 -7.40 3.64
N LEU A 327 9.47 -8.75 3.64
CA LEU A 327 8.58 -9.56 4.50
C LEU A 327 9.28 -10.31 5.66
N GLY A 328 10.52 -10.79 5.50
CA GLY A 328 11.26 -11.65 6.45
C GLY A 328 10.65 -13.05 6.69
N PRO A 329 11.43 -14.16 6.76
CA PRO A 329 12.54 -14.33 7.72
C PRO A 329 13.89 -14.93 7.20
N VAL A 330 14.96 -14.44 7.85
CA VAL A 330 16.38 -14.88 8.04
C VAL A 330 17.26 -15.30 6.85
N SER A 331 16.89 -16.26 6.00
CA SER A 331 17.88 -16.82 5.05
C SER A 331 18.06 -16.00 3.77
N SER A 332 17.05 -15.23 3.35
CA SER A 332 17.17 -14.29 2.21
C SER A 332 17.78 -12.94 2.62
N ALA A 333 17.89 -12.66 3.93
CA ALA A 333 18.69 -11.54 4.44
C ALA A 333 20.19 -11.76 4.20
N TYR A 334 20.64 -13.02 4.11
CA TYR A 334 22.04 -13.39 3.95
C TYR A 334 22.62 -13.12 2.54
N GLU A 335 21.81 -13.23 1.48
CA GLU A 335 22.26 -12.94 0.10
C GLU A 335 22.24 -11.42 -0.21
N LEU A 336 21.36 -10.65 0.45
CA LEU A 336 21.45 -9.18 0.46
C LEU A 336 22.66 -8.71 1.30
N GLN A 337 22.93 -9.35 2.43
CA GLN A 337 24.16 -9.13 3.23
C GLN A 337 25.42 -9.36 2.39
N LYS A 338 25.42 -10.39 1.52
CA LYS A 338 26.51 -10.69 0.57
C LYS A 338 26.62 -9.67 -0.58
N SER A 339 25.49 -9.18 -1.11
CA SER A 339 25.47 -8.13 -2.16
C SER A 339 25.87 -6.74 -1.64
N ILE A 340 25.55 -6.44 -0.38
CA ILE A 340 25.99 -5.24 0.36
C ILE A 340 27.49 -5.33 0.69
N GLN A 341 27.99 -6.50 1.11
CA GLN A 341 29.41 -6.74 1.37
C GLN A 341 30.30 -6.63 0.11
N CYS A 342 29.75 -6.92 -1.07
CA CYS A 342 30.46 -6.77 -2.35
C CYS A 342 30.18 -5.43 -3.08
N GLY A 343 29.44 -4.49 -2.45
CA GLY A 343 29.32 -3.11 -2.92
C GLY A 343 28.44 -2.89 -4.16
N ARG A 344 27.34 -3.63 -4.35
CA ARG A 344 26.37 -3.36 -5.44
C ARG A 344 24.92 -3.33 -4.94
N GLY A 345 24.28 -2.15 -4.90
CA GLY A 345 22.82 -1.98 -5.02
C GLY A 345 21.98 -1.35 -3.88
N PHE A 346 21.12 -0.39 -4.29
CA PHE A 346 19.75 -0.04 -3.87
C PHE A 346 19.31 0.46 -2.47
N PHE A 347 20.06 0.35 -1.36
CA PHE A 347 19.56 0.85 -0.05
C PHE A 347 20.61 1.69 0.71
N LYS A 348 20.21 2.86 1.24
CA LYS A 348 21.02 3.73 2.12
C LYS A 348 20.31 4.03 3.44
N GLY A 349 20.74 3.39 4.54
CA GLY A 349 20.38 3.75 5.92
C GLY A 349 20.88 2.70 6.94
N ARG A 350 21.48 3.11 8.07
CA ARG A 350 22.19 2.21 9.02
C ARG A 350 21.68 2.19 10.47
N SER A 351 20.74 3.03 10.88
CA SER A 351 20.56 3.34 12.32
C SER A 351 19.62 2.43 13.11
N ARG A 352 18.50 1.93 12.54
CA ARG A 352 17.53 1.08 13.28
C ARG A 352 17.80 -0.43 13.20
N GLU A 353 18.63 -0.85 12.25
CA GLU A 353 18.96 -2.26 12.02
C GLU A 353 19.75 -2.86 13.21
N MET A 354 20.79 -2.17 13.67
CA MET A 354 21.62 -2.66 14.79
C MET A 354 20.85 -2.69 16.11
N GLU A 355 19.95 -1.74 16.33
CA GLU A 355 19.10 -1.68 17.53
C GLU A 355 18.09 -2.85 17.56
N PHE A 356 17.44 -3.15 16.42
CA PHE A 356 16.52 -4.27 16.29
C PHE A 356 17.22 -5.63 16.46
N VAL A 357 18.41 -5.80 15.85
CA VAL A 357 19.22 -7.02 16.01
C VAL A 357 19.60 -7.21 17.47
N SER A 358 20.07 -6.17 18.15
CA SER A 358 20.44 -6.25 19.57
C SER A 358 19.24 -6.62 20.46
N MET A 359 18.05 -6.05 20.21
CA MET A 359 16.84 -6.36 20.96
C MET A 359 16.35 -7.80 20.73
N ALA A 360 16.42 -8.29 19.48
CA ALA A 360 16.07 -9.67 19.15
C ALA A 360 17.04 -10.67 19.80
N GLU A 361 18.34 -10.35 19.82
CA GLU A 361 19.36 -11.16 20.47
C GLU A 361 19.12 -11.30 21.99
N VAL A 362 18.74 -10.21 22.66
CA VAL A 362 18.39 -10.21 24.10
C VAL A 362 17.13 -11.03 24.36
N ALA A 363 16.06 -10.78 23.62
CA ALA A 363 14.78 -11.47 23.81
C ALA A 363 14.89 -12.98 23.56
N ILE A 364 15.67 -13.38 22.55
CA ILE A 364 15.86 -14.79 22.24
C ILE A 364 16.86 -15.46 23.20
N GLY A 365 17.91 -14.77 23.63
CA GLY A 365 18.84 -15.28 24.64
C GLY A 365 18.16 -15.61 25.98
N GLN A 366 17.06 -14.93 26.29
CA GLN A 366 16.24 -15.20 27.47
C GLN A 366 15.18 -16.31 27.24
N SER A 367 15.02 -16.78 26.00
CA SER A 367 14.00 -17.78 25.66
C SER A 367 14.41 -19.18 26.11
N GLN A 368 13.50 -19.85 26.81
CA GLN A 368 13.65 -21.25 27.20
C GLN A 368 13.26 -22.23 26.07
N ILE A 369 12.78 -21.71 24.94
CA ILE A 369 12.33 -22.51 23.80
C ILE A 369 13.56 -22.92 22.97
N GLU A 370 13.79 -24.23 22.87
CA GLU A 370 14.95 -24.82 22.19
C GLU A 370 15.11 -24.33 20.74
N GLN A 371 14.00 -24.20 20.01
CA GLN A 371 13.99 -23.72 18.63
C GLN A 371 14.56 -22.30 18.49
N HIS A 372 14.30 -21.44 19.48
CA HIS A 372 14.82 -20.08 19.46
C HIS A 372 16.33 -20.05 19.77
N ARG A 373 16.80 -20.94 20.67
CA ARG A 373 18.24 -21.09 20.94
C ARG A 373 19.00 -21.62 19.72
N LEU A 374 18.42 -22.57 18.99
CA LEU A 374 18.97 -23.09 17.73
C LEU A 374 19.09 -21.99 16.68
N LEU A 375 18.02 -21.20 16.48
CA LEU A 375 18.01 -20.08 15.55
C LEU A 375 19.06 -19.01 15.88
N MET A 376 19.25 -18.71 17.17
CA MET A 376 20.29 -17.79 17.63
C MET A 376 21.69 -18.33 17.43
N ALA A 377 21.90 -19.61 17.71
CA ALA A 377 23.18 -20.25 17.48
C ALA A 377 23.51 -20.29 15.99
N GLU A 378 22.53 -20.57 15.11
CA GLU A 378 22.64 -20.49 13.64
C GLU A 378 23.06 -19.08 13.18
N MET A 379 22.39 -18.04 13.67
CA MET A 379 22.68 -16.65 13.33
C MET A 379 24.06 -16.19 13.79
N ARG A 380 24.45 -16.52 15.03
CA ARG A 380 25.78 -16.15 15.57
C ARG A 380 26.90 -16.93 14.88
N ALA A 381 26.73 -18.24 14.67
CA ALA A 381 27.72 -19.10 14.01
C ALA A 381 27.99 -18.66 12.57
N SER A 382 26.95 -18.25 11.84
CA SER A 382 27.09 -17.73 10.47
C SER A 382 27.81 -16.37 10.38
N ARG A 383 27.97 -15.67 11.52
CA ARG A 383 28.82 -14.47 11.67
C ARG A 383 30.24 -14.78 12.18
N GLY A 384 30.61 -16.06 12.28
CA GLY A 384 31.92 -16.50 12.74
C GLY A 384 32.05 -16.73 14.25
N ASP A 385 30.97 -16.61 15.01
CA ASP A 385 30.97 -16.88 16.46
C ASP A 385 31.18 -18.39 16.73
N GLN A 386 32.36 -18.71 17.26
CA GLN A 386 32.79 -20.10 17.48
C GLN A 386 31.99 -20.80 18.57
N ASP A 387 31.56 -20.07 19.62
CA ASP A 387 30.80 -20.65 20.72
C ASP A 387 29.39 -21.03 20.25
N ALA A 388 28.79 -20.20 19.41
CA ALA A 388 27.51 -20.49 18.78
C ALA A 388 27.60 -21.69 17.82
N PHE A 389 28.67 -21.80 17.05
CA PHE A 389 28.89 -22.96 16.18
C PHE A 389 29.08 -24.25 16.98
N LYS A 390 29.82 -24.19 18.10
CA LYS A 390 29.97 -25.31 19.03
C LYS A 390 28.64 -25.70 19.67
N ALA A 391 27.79 -24.74 20.03
CA ALA A 391 26.46 -25.00 20.54
C ALA A 391 25.57 -25.72 19.51
N LEU A 392 25.62 -25.34 18.23
CA LEU A 392 24.92 -26.06 17.16
C LEU A 392 25.40 -27.50 17.00
N ARG A 393 26.71 -27.75 17.10
CA ARG A 393 27.26 -29.11 17.05
C ARG A 393 26.75 -29.98 18.20
N LEU A 394 26.76 -29.44 19.43
CA LEU A 394 26.21 -30.15 20.59
C LEU A 394 24.71 -30.45 20.44
N MET A 395 23.94 -29.52 19.88
CA MET A 395 22.52 -29.77 19.58
C MET A 395 22.34 -30.85 18.51
N ALA A 396 23.19 -30.87 17.48
CA ALA A 396 23.17 -31.88 16.44
C ALA A 396 23.53 -33.28 17.00
N GLU A 397 24.57 -33.37 17.83
CA GLU A 397 24.97 -34.59 18.54
C GLU A 397 23.89 -35.10 19.50
N GLY A 398 23.12 -34.18 20.10
CA GLY A 398 21.94 -34.48 20.90
C GLY A 398 20.72 -34.96 20.10
N GLY A 399 20.85 -35.13 18.78
CA GLY A 399 19.80 -35.67 17.92
C GLY A 399 18.85 -34.62 17.34
N ASN A 400 19.19 -33.32 17.39
CA ASN A 400 18.38 -32.28 16.74
C ASN A 400 18.70 -32.22 15.22
N PRO A 401 17.79 -32.70 14.35
CA PRO A 401 18.09 -32.87 12.92
C PRO A 401 18.36 -31.55 12.22
N ARG A 402 17.65 -30.48 12.62
CA ARG A 402 17.84 -29.14 12.05
C ARG A 402 19.21 -28.58 12.39
N ALA A 403 19.70 -28.80 13.62
CA ALA A 403 21.04 -28.36 13.99
C ALA A 403 22.11 -29.08 13.14
N GLY A 404 21.90 -30.38 12.86
CA GLY A 404 22.74 -31.15 11.94
C GLY A 404 22.82 -30.54 10.54
N ASP A 405 21.65 -30.24 9.94
CA ASP A 405 21.57 -29.59 8.62
C ASP A 405 22.26 -28.22 8.60
N VAL A 406 22.12 -27.44 9.67
CA VAL A 406 22.77 -26.13 9.80
C VAL A 406 24.29 -26.27 9.90
N VAL A 407 24.79 -27.16 10.76
CA VAL A 407 26.22 -27.41 10.92
C VAL A 407 26.84 -27.85 9.60
N GLN A 408 26.19 -28.79 8.89
CA GLN A 408 26.66 -29.28 7.60
C GLN A 408 26.75 -28.14 6.57
N ARG A 409 25.69 -27.33 6.43
CA ARG A 409 25.68 -26.18 5.51
C ARG A 409 26.76 -25.15 5.84
N LEU A 410 27.01 -24.87 7.12
CA LEU A 410 28.06 -23.93 7.54
C LEU A 410 29.46 -24.50 7.24
N VAL A 411 29.70 -25.78 7.48
CA VAL A 411 30.97 -26.45 7.12
C VAL A 411 31.22 -26.41 5.61
N GLU A 412 30.17 -26.63 4.80
CA GLU A 412 30.25 -26.55 3.34
C GLU A 412 30.49 -25.11 2.86
N SER A 413 29.83 -24.13 3.48
CA SER A 413 29.87 -22.71 3.06
C SER A 413 31.19 -22.02 3.38
N PHE A 414 31.87 -22.40 4.46
CA PHE A 414 33.15 -21.81 4.85
C PHE A 414 34.37 -22.56 4.27
N GLY A 415 34.14 -23.60 3.46
CA GLY A 415 35.17 -24.38 2.78
C GLY A 415 36.11 -25.12 3.73
N SER A 416 36.96 -25.98 3.19
CA SER A 416 38.01 -26.74 3.88
C SER A 416 39.15 -25.87 4.42
N ASN A 417 38.81 -24.78 5.11
CA ASN A 417 39.73 -24.05 5.97
C ASN A 417 39.91 -24.87 7.26
N ASP A 418 41.06 -25.51 7.40
CA ASP A 418 41.43 -26.34 8.57
C ASP A 418 41.29 -25.60 9.92
N SER A 419 41.21 -24.27 9.90
CA SER A 419 40.94 -23.41 11.06
C SER A 419 39.57 -23.65 11.71
N LEU A 420 38.53 -23.99 10.95
CA LEU A 420 37.18 -24.29 11.46
C LEU A 420 37.04 -25.73 11.98
N ARG A 421 37.90 -26.65 11.53
CA ARG A 421 37.96 -28.02 12.08
C ARG A 421 38.68 -28.06 13.43
N ASN A 422 39.70 -27.21 13.61
CA ASN A 422 40.55 -27.19 14.79
C ASN A 422 40.23 -26.08 15.80
N GLY A 423 39.18 -25.29 15.58
CA GLY A 423 38.67 -24.32 16.57
C GLY A 423 39.57 -23.10 16.80
N THR A 424 40.33 -22.66 15.81
CA THR A 424 41.18 -21.45 15.93
C THR A 424 41.04 -20.57 14.69
N ILE A 425 40.38 -19.41 14.84
CA ILE A 425 40.38 -18.34 13.84
C ILE A 425 41.13 -17.14 14.43
N SER A 426 42.23 -16.74 13.81
CA SER A 426 42.84 -15.41 14.00
C SER A 426 42.07 -14.40 13.15
N ALA A 427 41.61 -13.31 13.76
CA ALA A 427 40.94 -12.23 13.05
C ALA A 427 41.94 -11.45 12.17
N HIS A 428 41.62 -11.31 10.88
CA HIS A 428 42.18 -10.29 9.99
C HIS A 428 41.05 -9.44 9.42
#